data_AF-A0A967HZ70-F1
#
_entry.id   AF-A0A967HZ70-F1
#
_cell.length_a   1.000
_cell.length_b   1.000
_cell.length_c   1.000
_cell.angle_alpha   90.00
_cell.angle_beta   90.00
_cell.angle_gamma   90.00
#
_symmetry.space_group_name_H-M   'P 1'
#
loop_
_entity.id
_entity.type
_entity.pdbx_description
1 polymer ?
#
loop_
_entity_poly.entity_id
_entity_poly.type
_entity_poly.pdbx_seq_one_letter_code
_entity_poly.pdbx_strand_id
1 'polypeptide(L)'
;GLLLGLILSVLQVYGNRQIRRLVGIYVWFFRGIPLLVLLFLFYFGILASLQVELSPFLVSVIVLGLISSAYQSQILRGAILSLPEGQLKAA
;
A
#
# COMPACT_ATOMS: atom_id res chain seq x y z
N GLY A 1 3.80 -1.96 7.32
CA GLY A 1 2.53 -2.13 6.60
C GLY A 1 1.42 -1.27 7.16
N LEU A 2 1.07 -1.45 8.45
CA LEU A 2 -0.15 -0.91 9.06
C LEU A 2 -0.31 0.61 8.95
N LEU A 3 0.69 1.38 9.40
CA LEU A 3 0.63 2.85 9.37
C LEU A 3 0.35 3.39 7.96
N LEU A 4 1.11 2.91 6.97
CA LEU A 4 0.89 3.28 5.58
C LEU A 4 -0.46 2.79 5.06
N GLY A 5 -0.86 1.56 5.39
CA GLY A 5 -2.16 1.00 5.00
C GLY A 5 -3.33 1.82 5.54
N LEU A 6 -3.24 2.30 6.78
CA LEU A 6 -4.23 3.18 7.40
C LEU A 6 -4.33 4.50 6.64
N ILE A 7 -3.20 5.17 6.37
CA ILE A 7 -3.17 6.42 5.60
C ILE A 7 -3.79 6.21 4.21
N LEU A 8 -3.39 5.16 3.49
CA LEU A 8 -3.91 4.84 2.16
C LEU A 8 -5.40 4.49 2.17
N SER A 9 -5.90 3.88 3.24
CA SER A 9 -7.33 3.59 3.43
C SER A 9 -8.13 4.89 3.57
N VAL A 10 -7.71 5.78 4.47
CA VAL A 10 -8.35 7.08 4.70
C VAL A 10 -8.36 7.91 3.41
N LEU A 11 -7.24 7.97 2.69
CA LEU A 11 -7.16 8.65 1.40
C LEU A 11 -8.09 8.04 0.34
N GLN A 12 -8.31 6.73 0.34
CA GLN A 12 -9.25 6.10 -0.59
C GLN A 12 -10.72 6.35 -0.23
N VAL A 13 -11.05 6.46 1.06
CA VAL A 13 -12.42 6.70 1.51
C VAL A 13 -12.80 8.17 1.30
N TYR A 14 -11.95 9.08 1.78
CA TYR A 14 -12.29 10.50 1.88
C TYR A 14 -11.62 11.37 0.81
N GLY A 15 -10.64 10.85 0.06
CA GLY A 15 -9.92 11.61 -0.97
C GLY A 15 -10.74 11.89 -2.23
N ASN A 16 -10.30 12.88 -3.01
CA ASN A 16 -10.91 13.22 -4.29
C ASN A 16 -10.69 12.10 -5.34
N ARG A 17 -11.30 12.24 -6.53
CA ARG A 17 -11.21 11.21 -7.59
C ARG A 17 -9.77 10.88 -8.03
N GLN A 18 -8.87 11.87 -8.02
CA GLN A 18 -7.48 11.69 -8.43
C GLN A 18 -6.71 10.89 -7.38
N ILE A 19 -6.81 11.27 -6.09
CA ILE A 19 -6.17 10.58 -4.97
C ILE A 19 -6.62 9.12 -4.93
N ARG A 20 -7.93 8.87 -5.03
CA ARG A 20 -8.49 7.51 -5.04
C ARG A 20 -7.92 6.66 -6.18
N ARG A 21 -7.74 7.24 -7.37
CA ARG A 21 -7.13 6.54 -8.51
C ARG A 21 -5.65 6.23 -8.27
N LEU A 22 -4.88 7.18 -7.75
CA LEU A 22 -3.45 6.96 -7.45
C LEU A 22 -3.24 5.84 -6.42
N VAL A 23 -4.00 5.87 -5.32
CA VAL A 23 -3.93 4.80 -4.33
C VAL A 23 -4.46 3.48 -4.91
N GLY A 24 -5.48 3.51 -5.76
CA GLY A 24 -5.97 2.32 -6.47
C GLY A 24 -4.90 1.67 -7.34
N ILE A 25 -4.10 2.45 -8.08
CA ILE A 25 -2.97 1.95 -8.88
C ILE A 25 -1.90 1.32 -7.98
N TYR A 26 -1.55 1.98 -6.88
CA TYR A 26 -0.63 1.44 -5.88
C TYR A 26 -1.09 0.07 -5.37
N VAL A 27 -2.35 -0.03 -4.94
CA VAL A 27 -2.91 -1.27 -4.41
C VAL A 27 -2.95 -2.37 -5.46
N TRP A 28 -3.36 -2.03 -6.69
CA TRP A 28 -3.39 -2.97 -7.82
C TRP A 28 -2.00 -3.54 -8.12
N PHE A 29 -0.97 -2.70 -8.17
CA PHE A 29 0.39 -3.12 -8.44
C PHE A 29 0.93 -4.08 -7.36
N PHE A 30 0.89 -3.67 -6.09
CA PHE A 30 1.50 -4.44 -5.00
C PHE A 30 0.73 -5.71 -4.60
N ARG A 31 -0.55 -5.82 -4.97
CA ARG A 31 -1.34 -7.06 -4.77
C ARG A 31 -1.39 -7.95 -6.00
N GLY A 32 -1.05 -7.42 -7.18
CA GLY A 32 -1.08 -8.14 -8.45
C GLY A 32 0.23 -8.85 -8.80
N ILE A 33 1.35 -8.42 -8.21
CA ILE A 33 2.68 -8.98 -8.53
C ILE A 33 3.13 -9.94 -7.41
N PRO A 34 3.66 -11.14 -7.74
CA PRO A 34 4.22 -12.05 -6.76
C PRO A 34 5.32 -11.40 -5.92
N LEU A 35 5.34 -11.69 -4.61
CA LEU A 35 6.34 -11.17 -3.67
C LEU A 35 7.78 -11.38 -4.16
N LEU A 36 8.09 -12.58 -4.67
CA LEU A 36 9.42 -12.91 -5.17
C LEU A 36 9.83 -11.95 -6.29
N VAL A 37 8.94 -11.71 -7.26
CA VAL A 37 9.18 -10.80 -8.38
C VAL A 37 9.43 -9.37 -7.89
N LEU A 38 8.70 -8.90 -6.87
CA LEU A 38 8.92 -7.59 -6.28
C LEU A 38 10.28 -7.49 -5.56
N LEU A 39 10.70 -8.53 -4.82
CA LEU A 39 12.03 -8.54 -4.20
C LEU A 39 13.14 -8.47 -5.24
N PHE A 40 13.03 -9.24 -6.33
CA PHE A 40 13.98 -9.19 -7.44
C PHE A 40 13.97 -7.82 -8.14
N LEU A 41 12.79 -7.28 -8.44
CA LEU A 41 12.65 -5.98 -9.09
C LEU A 41 13.26 -4.85 -8.26
N PHE A 42 13.03 -4.84 -6.95
CA PHE A 42 13.59 -3.80 -6.08
C PHE A 42 15.09 -3.95 -5.90
N TYR A 43 15.58 -5.17 -5.64
CA TYR A 43 17.00 -5.42 -5.37
C TYR A 43 17.86 -5.32 -6.63
N PHE A 44 17.55 -6.12 -7.66
CA PHE A 44 18.35 -6.22 -8.88
C PHE A 44 17.93 -5.25 -9.98
N GLY A 45 16.73 -4.67 -9.90
CA GLY A 45 16.25 -3.68 -10.87
C GLY A 45 16.50 -2.25 -10.40
N ILE A 46 15.63 -1.77 -9.50
CA ILE A 46 15.58 -0.37 -9.08
C ILE A 46 16.88 0.04 -8.37
N LEU A 47 17.23 -0.63 -7.27
CA LEU A 47 18.39 -0.23 -6.45
C LEU A 47 19.71 -0.36 -7.23
N ALA A 48 19.88 -1.44 -7.99
CA ALA A 48 21.02 -1.61 -8.87
C ALA A 48 21.12 -0.49 -9.93
N SER A 49 20.01 -0.10 -10.57
CA SER A 49 20.00 1.00 -11.55
C SER A 49 20.33 2.37 -10.96
N LEU A 50 20.01 2.56 -9.68
CA LEU A 50 20.30 3.78 -8.92
C LEU A 50 21.67 3.74 -8.23
N GLN A 51 22.43 2.64 -8.35
CA GLN A 51 23.68 2.40 -7.65
C GLN A 51 23.56 2.53 -6.12
N VAL A 52 22.39 2.17 -5.58
CA VAL A 52 22.10 2.20 -4.15
C VAL A 52 22.25 0.80 -3.58
N GLU A 53 23.11 0.64 -2.58
CA GLU A 53 23.29 -0.61 -1.87
C GLU A 53 22.49 -0.61 -0.56
N LEU A 54 21.50 -1.50 -0.48
CA LEU A 54 20.78 -1.80 0.76
C LEU A 54 20.98 -3.26 1.12
N SER A 55 21.02 -3.54 2.43
CA SER A 55 21.07 -4.92 2.90
C SER A 55 19.82 -5.68 2.44
N PRO A 56 19.92 -6.98 2.13
CA PRO A 56 18.76 -7.80 1.75
C PRO A 56 17.63 -7.75 2.79
N PHE A 57 17.98 -7.60 4.07
CA PHE A 57 17.04 -7.39 5.15
C PHE A 57 16.23 -6.10 4.97
N LEU A 58 16.87 -4.95 4.73
CA LEU A 58 16.18 -3.68 4.53
C LEU A 58 15.28 -3.70 3.28
N VAL A 59 15.76 -4.28 2.18
CA VAL A 59 14.96 -4.44 0.96
C VAL A 59 13.73 -5.30 1.23
N SER A 60 13.89 -6.39 1.98
CA SER A 60 12.77 -7.24 2.39
C SER A 60 11.77 -6.48 3.26
N VAL A 61 12.24 -5.70 4.24
CA VAL A 61 11.37 -4.86 5.10
C VAL A 61 10.57 -3.85 4.27
N ILE A 62 11.21 -3.20 3.29
CA ILE A 62 10.54 -2.23 2.41
C ILE A 62 9.49 -2.93 1.55
N VAL A 63 9.88 -3.96 0.79
CA VAL A 63 8.99 -4.65 -0.15
C VAL A 63 7.82 -5.31 0.57
N LEU A 64 8.08 -6.06 1.63
CA LEU A 64 7.03 -6.65 2.47
C LEU A 64 6.17 -5.57 3.12
N GLY A 65 6.77 -4.47 3.56
CA GLY A 65 6.08 -3.32 4.12
C GLY A 65 5.07 -2.69 3.15
N LEU A 66 5.46 -2.52 1.88
CA LEU A 66 4.63 -1.97 0.81
C LEU A 66 3.49 -2.94 0.46
N ILE A 67 3.79 -4.21 0.22
CA ILE A 67 2.77 -5.25 -0.02
C ILE A 67 1.77 -5.31 1.12
N SER A 68 2.29 -5.41 2.36
CA SER A 68 1.49 -5.47 3.57
C SER A 68 0.59 -4.23 3.74
N SER A 69 1.08 -3.03 3.39
CA SER A 69 0.26 -1.81 3.42
C SER A 69 -0.85 -1.81 2.37
N ALA A 70 -0.62 -2.37 1.19
CA ALA A 70 -1.64 -2.47 0.14
C ALA A 70 -2.80 -3.38 0.59
N TYR A 71 -2.52 -4.55 1.16
CA TYR A 71 -3.54 -5.43 1.74
C TYR A 71 -4.27 -4.77 2.92
N GLN A 72 -3.53 -4.19 3.86
CA GLN A 72 -4.13 -3.52 5.03
C GLN A 72 -5.02 -2.34 4.64
N SER A 73 -4.64 -1.57 3.60
CA SER A 73 -5.47 -0.47 3.12
C SER A 73 -6.85 -0.93 2.67
N GLN A 74 -6.97 -2.11 2.06
CA GLN A 74 -8.25 -2.64 1.58
C GLN A 74 -9.08 -3.24 2.69
N ILE A 75 -8.45 -3.90 3.66
CA ILE A 75 -9.12 -4.40 4.86
C ILE A 75 -9.71 -3.23 5.64
N LEU A 76 -8.90 -2.21 5.93
CA LEU A 76 -9.34 -1.02 6.67
C LEU A 76 -10.39 -0.23 5.90
N ARG A 77 -10.24 -0.10 4.57
CA ARG A 77 -11.25 0.57 3.74
C ARG A 77 -12.58 -0.17 3.80
N GLY A 78 -12.55 -1.50 3.71
CA GLY A 78 -13.74 -2.34 3.87
C GLY A 78 -14.39 -2.16 5.24
N ALA A 79 -13.59 -2.10 6.30
CA ALA A 79 -14.09 -1.87 7.65
C ALA A 79 -14.75 -0.47 7.78
N ILE A 80 -14.12 0.59 7.27
CA ILE A 80 -14.70 1.95 7.31
C ILE A 80 -16.02 2.00 6.55
N LEU A 81 -16.07 1.41 5.35
CA LEU A 81 -17.27 1.43 4.49
C LEU A 81 -18.38 0.49 4.97
N SER A 82 -18.10 -0.43 5.90
CA SER A 82 -19.14 -1.28 6.52
C SER A 82 -20.00 -0.54 7.56
N LEU A 83 -19.58 0.65 8.00
CA LEU A 83 -20.35 1.47 8.95
C LEU A 83 -21.48 2.20 8.22
N PRO A 84 -22.69 2.27 8.82
CA PRO A 84 -23.78 3.10 8.29
C PRO A 84 -23.38 4.58 8.22
N GLU A 85 -23.75 5.27 7.15
CA GLU A 85 -23.35 6.66 6.88
C GLU A 85 -23.70 7.65 8.01
N GLY A 86 -24.72 7.35 8.81
CA GLY A 86 -25.17 8.18 9.93
C GLY A 86 -24.28 8.10 11.18
N GLN A 87 -23.52 7.02 11.37
CA GLN A 87 -22.71 6.86 12.60
C GLN A 87 -21.47 7.75 12.62
N LEU A 88 -20.87 8.03 11.45
CA LEU A 88 -19.73 8.96 11.35
C LEU A 88 -20.14 10.43 11.49
N LYS A 89 -21.41 10.77 11.25
CA LYS A 89 -21.93 12.14 11.35
C LYS A 89 -22.54 12.46 12.72
N ALA A 90 -22.78 11.45 13.55
CA ALA A 90 -23.45 11.59 14.86
C ALA A 90 -22.48 11.76 16.05
N ALA A 91 -21.18 11.54 15.83
CA ALA A 91 -20.10 11.78 16.80
C ALA A 91 -19.45 13.14 16.53
#